data_AF-A0A933G0L5-F1
#
_entry.id   AF-A0A933G0L5-F1
#
_cell.length_a   1.000
_cell.length_b   1.000
_cell.length_c   1.000
_cell.angle_alpha   90.00
_cell.angle_beta   90.00
_cell.angle_gamma   90.00
#
_symmetry.space_group_name_H-M   'P 1'
#
loop_
_entity.id
_entity.type
_entity.pdbx_description
1 polymer ?
#
loop_
_entity_poly.entity_id
_entity_poly.type
_entity_poly.pdbx_seq_one_letter_code
_entity_poly.pdbx_strand_id
1 'polypeptide(L)'
;MAAEELGKALAQARSARGLTLQDVERDTRMSARYLQALEEGRPDLLPAPVYARAFIRTYAQYLGLNAAAFVQQMPGAKPEVELPPLPRMGRETAQPLISASWMVAGVVVVLLLGFGLLLFWNRGGGGEDRVSNPPVSFGAEQPTPEADATVAAPETIPGVVPDLETQNILVAITALAGAELPYLVIELDHNQAPAGTVFQQSPSSGTVADDNTVVTLLVSR
;
A
#
# COMPACT_ATOMS: atom_id res chain seq x y z
N MET A 1 18.04 -3.64 -49.68
CA MET A 1 19.05 -4.33 -48.85
C MET A 1 18.60 -5.78 -48.74
N ALA A 2 19.50 -6.74 -48.93
CA ALA A 2 19.17 -8.15 -48.75
C ALA A 2 19.03 -8.47 -47.25
N ALA A 3 18.23 -9.48 -46.87
CA ALA A 3 18.09 -9.89 -45.47
C ALA A 3 19.44 -10.25 -44.82
N GLU A 4 20.36 -10.79 -45.62
CA GLU A 4 21.72 -11.16 -45.20
C GLU A 4 22.60 -9.94 -44.86
N GLU A 5 22.47 -8.83 -45.60
CA GLU A 5 23.21 -7.59 -45.31
C GLU A 5 22.74 -6.96 -43.99
N LEU A 6 21.43 -6.98 -43.76
CA LEU A 6 20.83 -6.53 -42.50
C LEU A 6 21.28 -7.39 -41.31
N GLY A 7 21.30 -8.71 -41.50
CA GLY A 7 21.80 -9.66 -40.51
C GLY A 7 23.27 -9.44 -40.16
N LYS A 8 24.13 -9.23 -41.16
CA LYS A 8 25.55 -8.88 -40.98
C LYS A 8 25.73 -7.59 -40.17
N ALA A 9 24.91 -6.57 -40.43
CA ALA A 9 24.97 -5.32 -39.67
C ALA A 9 24.62 -5.52 -38.18
N LEU A 10 23.62 -6.36 -37.87
CA LEU A 10 23.28 -6.72 -36.49
C LEU A 10 24.42 -7.50 -35.81
N ALA A 11 25.00 -8.48 -36.51
CA ALA A 11 26.12 -9.27 -36.01
C ALA A 11 27.36 -8.43 -35.70
N GLN A 12 27.67 -7.47 -36.59
CA GLN A 12 28.74 -6.51 -36.40
C GLN A 12 28.50 -5.63 -35.18
N ALA A 13 27.29 -5.09 -35.03
CA ALA A 13 26.94 -4.26 -33.87
C ALA A 13 27.00 -5.04 -32.55
N ARG A 14 26.55 -6.31 -32.52
CA ARG A 14 26.70 -7.18 -31.35
C ARG A 14 28.18 -7.41 -31.02
N SER A 15 28.97 -7.79 -32.01
CA SER A 15 30.39 -8.12 -31.84
C SER A 15 31.22 -6.90 -31.44
N ALA A 16 30.91 -5.72 -31.97
CA ALA A 16 31.53 -4.45 -31.59
C ALA A 16 31.30 -4.10 -30.11
N ARG A 17 30.24 -4.62 -29.50
CA ARG A 17 29.94 -4.47 -28.07
C ARG A 17 30.49 -5.62 -27.22
N GLY A 18 31.17 -6.60 -27.81
CA GLY A 18 31.72 -7.75 -27.11
C GLY A 18 30.66 -8.71 -26.55
N LEU A 19 29.44 -8.68 -27.07
CA LEU A 19 28.32 -9.47 -26.56
C LEU A 19 28.25 -10.84 -27.23
N THR A 20 28.04 -11.89 -26.44
CA THR A 20 27.72 -13.21 -26.99
C THR A 20 26.22 -13.30 -27.32
N LEU A 21 25.82 -14.27 -28.15
CA LEU A 21 24.39 -14.53 -28.39
C LEU A 21 23.66 -14.92 -27.09
N GLN A 22 24.35 -15.57 -26.15
CA GLN A 22 23.79 -15.95 -24.84
C GLN A 22 23.53 -14.73 -23.94
N ASP A 23 24.39 -13.71 -24.01
CA ASP A 23 24.16 -12.45 -23.28
C ASP A 23 22.91 -11.74 -23.78
N VAL A 24 22.77 -11.66 -25.11
CA VAL A 24 21.58 -11.08 -25.75
C VAL A 24 20.33 -11.91 -25.40
N GLU A 25 20.43 -13.23 -25.42
CA GLU A 25 19.31 -14.13 -25.07
C GLU A 25 18.86 -13.94 -23.62
N ARG A 26 19.81 -13.84 -22.68
CA ARG A 26 19.52 -13.58 -21.27
C ARG A 26 18.75 -12.27 -21.10
N ASP A 27 19.17 -11.22 -21.79
CA ASP A 27 18.68 -9.87 -21.55
C ASP A 27 17.39 -9.56 -22.34
N THR A 28 17.26 -10.09 -23.56
CA THR A 28 16.10 -9.85 -24.45
C THR A 28 15.06 -10.96 -24.39
N ARG A 29 15.38 -12.10 -23.77
CA ARG A 29 14.57 -13.34 -23.78
C ARG A 29 14.35 -13.92 -25.18
N MET A 30 15.09 -13.47 -26.18
CA MET A 30 15.07 -14.01 -27.53
C MET A 30 16.07 -15.16 -27.63
N SER A 31 15.63 -16.36 -28.03
CA SER A 31 16.53 -17.51 -28.08
C SER A 31 17.76 -17.25 -28.97
N ALA A 32 18.95 -17.70 -28.53
CA ALA A 32 20.18 -17.57 -29.30
C ALA A 32 20.07 -18.16 -30.72
N ARG A 33 19.28 -19.24 -30.89
CA ARG A 33 18.98 -19.82 -32.21
C ARG A 33 18.29 -18.83 -33.14
N TYR A 34 17.37 -18.01 -32.62
CA TYR A 34 16.65 -17.02 -33.42
C TYR A 34 17.50 -15.77 -33.66
N LEU A 35 18.30 -15.35 -32.68
CA LEU A 35 19.26 -14.28 -32.85
C LEU A 35 20.29 -14.63 -33.94
N GLN A 36 20.81 -15.85 -33.93
CA GLN A 36 21.66 -16.37 -34.99
C GLN A 36 20.95 -16.36 -36.35
N ALA A 37 19.71 -16.83 -36.41
CA ALA A 37 18.94 -16.80 -37.66
C ALA A 37 18.74 -15.39 -38.22
N LEU A 38 18.56 -14.38 -37.36
CA LEU A 38 18.50 -12.97 -37.77
C LEU A 38 19.84 -12.49 -38.32
N GLU A 39 20.95 -12.85 -37.67
CA GLU A 39 22.31 -12.49 -38.12
C GLU A 39 22.69 -13.16 -39.44
N GLU A 40 22.20 -14.37 -39.69
CA GLU A 40 22.37 -15.10 -40.95
C GLU A 40 21.40 -14.67 -42.06
N GLY A 41 20.47 -13.75 -41.78
CA GLY A 41 19.45 -13.34 -42.74
C GLY A 41 18.47 -14.45 -43.12
N ARG A 42 18.19 -15.37 -42.18
CA ARG A 42 17.33 -16.57 -42.34
C ARG A 42 16.01 -16.42 -41.54
N PRO A 43 15.12 -15.47 -41.89
CA PRO A 43 13.88 -15.26 -41.14
C PRO A 43 12.93 -16.47 -41.19
N ASP A 44 13.11 -17.40 -42.12
CA ASP A 44 12.32 -18.63 -42.24
C ASP A 44 12.50 -19.61 -41.08
N LEU A 45 13.59 -19.46 -40.30
CA LEU A 45 13.85 -20.27 -39.11
C LEU A 45 13.15 -19.76 -37.84
N LEU A 46 12.48 -18.61 -37.93
CA LEU A 46 11.75 -18.03 -36.83
C LEU A 46 10.45 -18.81 -36.56
N PRO A 47 9.95 -18.82 -35.31
CA PRO A 47 8.79 -19.63 -34.95
C PRO A 47 7.53 -19.22 -35.72
N ALA A 48 7.42 -17.95 -36.09
CA ALA A 48 6.51 -17.49 -37.14
C ALA A 48 7.16 -16.32 -37.91
N PRO A 49 7.06 -16.28 -39.25
CA PRO A 49 7.66 -15.22 -40.08
C PRO A 49 7.22 -13.80 -39.69
N VAL A 50 6.01 -13.66 -39.14
CA VAL A 50 5.46 -12.39 -38.66
C VAL A 50 6.27 -11.76 -37.52
N TYR A 51 7.05 -12.55 -36.78
CA TYR A 51 7.86 -12.06 -35.66
C TYR A 51 9.20 -11.45 -36.07
N ALA A 52 9.66 -11.66 -37.31
CA ALA A 52 10.94 -11.13 -37.80
C ALA A 52 11.08 -9.62 -37.55
N ARG A 53 10.00 -8.87 -37.82
CA ARG A 53 9.96 -7.41 -37.61
C ARG A 53 10.12 -7.04 -36.13
N ALA A 54 9.39 -7.71 -35.24
CA ALA A 54 9.45 -7.46 -33.81
C ALA A 54 10.83 -7.80 -33.24
N PHE A 55 11.40 -8.92 -33.70
CA PHE A 55 12.71 -9.38 -33.29
C PHE A 55 13.83 -8.45 -33.76
N ILE A 56 13.80 -7.98 -35.02
CA ILE A 56 14.75 -6.97 -35.52
C ILE A 56 14.62 -5.68 -34.70
N ARG A 57 13.39 -5.23 -34.40
CA ARG A 57 13.15 -4.03 -33.59
C ARG A 57 13.76 -4.16 -32.19
N THR A 58 13.42 -5.22 -31.46
CA THR A 58 13.92 -5.47 -30.11
C THR A 58 15.44 -5.63 -30.10
N TYR A 59 15.99 -6.38 -31.05
CA TYR A 59 17.42 -6.62 -31.10
C TYR A 59 18.20 -5.34 -31.45
N ALA A 60 17.74 -4.57 -32.44
CA ALA A 60 18.34 -3.28 -32.77
C ALA A 60 18.27 -2.28 -31.60
N GLN A 61 17.15 -2.22 -30.87
CA GLN A 61 17.03 -1.39 -29.66
C GLN A 61 18.03 -1.82 -28.58
N TYR A 62 18.12 -3.12 -28.32
CA TYR A 62 19.07 -3.66 -27.35
C TYR A 62 20.53 -3.33 -27.74
N LEU A 63 20.84 -3.40 -29.04
CA LEU A 63 22.15 -3.05 -29.57
C LEU A 63 22.42 -1.53 -29.62
N GLY A 64 21.44 -0.68 -29.31
CA GLY A 64 21.58 0.79 -29.34
C GLY A 64 21.55 1.38 -30.75
N LEU A 65 20.98 0.64 -31.70
CA LEU A 65 20.85 1.04 -33.10
C LEU A 65 19.49 1.74 -33.33
N ASN A 66 19.37 2.46 -34.46
CA ASN A 66 18.09 3.00 -34.88
C ASN A 66 17.16 1.88 -35.38
N ALA A 67 16.37 1.32 -34.46
CA ALA A 67 15.46 0.21 -34.77
C ALA A 67 14.43 0.52 -35.85
N ALA A 68 13.99 1.78 -35.98
CA ALA A 68 13.06 2.18 -37.03
C ALA A 68 13.72 2.05 -38.43
N ALA A 69 14.97 2.49 -38.55
CA ALA A 69 15.73 2.34 -39.79
C ALA A 69 15.96 0.86 -40.16
N PHE A 70 16.32 0.02 -39.18
CA PHE A 70 16.53 -1.41 -39.40
C PHE A 70 15.24 -2.14 -39.83
N VAL A 71 14.11 -1.80 -39.21
CA VAL A 71 12.81 -2.37 -39.60
C VAL A 71 12.39 -1.96 -41.01
N GLN A 72 12.66 -0.71 -41.42
CA GLN A 72 12.34 -0.24 -42.77
C GLN A 72 13.20 -0.89 -43.86
N GLN A 73 14.42 -1.33 -43.52
CA GLN A 73 15.33 -1.99 -44.45
C GLN A 73 15.03 -3.49 -44.65
N MET A 74 14.10 -4.06 -43.87
CA MET A 74 13.72 -5.47 -43.96
C MET A 74 12.98 -5.78 -45.29
N PRO A 75 13.38 -6.83 -46.04
CA PRO A 75 12.68 -7.24 -47.25
C PRO A 75 11.23 -7.63 -46.95
N GLY A 76 10.28 -7.11 -47.73
CA GLY A 76 8.85 -7.42 -47.55
C GLY A 76 8.17 -6.70 -46.38
N ALA A 77 8.82 -5.70 -45.79
CA ALA A 77 8.18 -4.80 -44.82
C ALA A 77 7.01 -4.08 -45.48
N LYS A 78 5.77 -4.55 -45.24
CA LYS A 78 4.59 -3.73 -45.49
C LYS A 78 4.66 -2.51 -44.56
N PRO A 79 4.28 -1.31 -45.03
CA PRO A 79 4.11 -0.14 -44.18
C PRO A 79 3.33 -0.58 -42.94
N GLU A 80 3.80 -0.16 -41.74
CA GLU A 80 2.97 -0.36 -40.55
C GLU A 80 1.62 0.25 -40.90
N VAL A 81 0.56 -0.56 -40.96
CA VAL A 81 -0.78 0.01 -40.86
C VAL A 81 -0.73 0.66 -39.50
N GLU A 82 -0.71 1.99 -39.50
CA GLU A 82 -0.79 2.81 -38.31
C GLU A 82 -2.18 2.54 -37.74
N LEU A 83 -2.29 1.40 -37.03
CA LEU A 83 -3.46 1.10 -36.26
C LEU A 83 -3.57 2.26 -35.29
N PRO A 84 -4.72 2.95 -35.23
CA PRO A 84 -4.91 4.02 -34.27
C PRO A 84 -4.46 3.49 -32.92
N PRO A 85 -3.67 4.27 -32.16
CA PRO A 85 -3.11 3.80 -30.91
C PRO A 85 -4.26 3.21 -30.12
N LEU A 86 -4.19 1.91 -29.83
CA LEU A 86 -5.12 1.30 -28.88
C LEU A 86 -5.12 2.24 -27.68
N PRO A 87 -6.31 2.64 -27.18
CA PRO A 87 -6.38 3.55 -26.05
C PRO A 87 -5.44 2.99 -25.00
N ARG A 88 -4.34 3.71 -24.77
CA ARG A 88 -3.40 3.36 -23.73
C ARG A 88 -4.26 3.46 -22.49
N MET A 89 -4.65 2.33 -21.90
CA MET A 89 -4.89 2.32 -20.47
C MET A 89 -3.55 2.77 -19.90
N GLY A 90 -3.44 4.09 -19.72
CA GLY A 90 -2.35 4.66 -18.98
C GLY A 90 -2.35 3.87 -17.69
N ARG A 91 -1.24 3.22 -17.39
CA ARG A 91 -0.78 3.38 -16.03
C ARG A 91 -0.58 4.88 -15.91
N GLU A 92 -1.63 5.54 -15.46
CA GLU A 92 -1.53 6.83 -14.83
C GLU A 92 -0.50 6.61 -13.72
N THR A 93 0.77 6.87 -14.03
CA THR A 93 1.70 7.26 -13.00
C THR A 93 1.06 8.51 -12.44
N ALA A 94 0.28 8.33 -11.37
CA ALA A 94 -0.43 9.39 -10.68
C ALA A 94 0.57 10.52 -10.49
N GLN A 95 0.44 11.58 -11.27
CA GLN A 95 1.27 12.75 -11.07
C GLN A 95 0.89 13.25 -9.69
N PRO A 96 1.86 13.37 -8.75
CA PRO A 96 1.53 13.81 -7.41
C PRO A 96 0.85 15.18 -7.52
N LEU A 97 -0.35 15.27 -6.93
CA LEU A 97 -1.23 16.45 -6.97
C LEU A 97 -0.58 17.71 -6.40
N ILE A 98 0.57 17.56 -5.74
CA ILE A 98 1.34 18.62 -5.09
C ILE A 98 2.78 18.47 -5.58
N SER A 99 3.31 19.50 -6.23
CA SER A 99 4.68 19.46 -6.71
C SER A 99 5.65 19.37 -5.52
N ALA A 100 6.77 18.68 -5.71
CA ALA A 100 7.76 18.45 -4.65
C ALA A 100 8.22 19.76 -3.95
N SER A 101 8.16 20.90 -4.65
CA SER A 101 8.48 22.21 -4.08
C SER A 101 7.53 22.63 -2.95
N TRP A 102 6.23 22.29 -3.03
CA TRP A 102 5.27 22.60 -1.97
C TRP A 102 5.41 21.66 -0.77
N MET A 103 5.83 20.41 -1.00
CA MET A 103 6.19 19.50 0.08
C MET A 103 7.40 20.02 0.87
N VAL A 104 8.45 20.44 0.16
CA VAL A 104 9.65 21.03 0.78
C VAL A 104 9.28 22.31 1.55
N ALA A 105 8.45 23.19 0.96
CA ALA A 105 7.99 24.39 1.65
C ALA A 105 7.20 24.07 2.94
N GLY A 106 6.31 23.08 2.89
CA GLY A 106 5.55 22.63 4.07
C GLY A 106 6.46 22.08 5.18
N VAL A 107 7.45 21.25 4.83
CA VAL A 107 8.42 20.72 5.80
C VAL A 107 9.22 21.84 6.46
N VAL A 108 9.68 22.84 5.68
CA VAL A 108 10.40 23.99 6.23
C VAL A 108 9.54 24.79 7.20
N VAL A 109 8.26 25.02 6.89
CA VAL A 109 7.33 25.73 7.79
C VAL A 109 7.12 24.95 9.09
N VAL A 110 6.93 23.63 9.03
CA VAL A 110 6.77 22.77 10.21
C VAL A 110 8.03 22.80 11.08
N LEU A 111 9.22 22.73 10.47
CA LEU A 111 10.48 22.82 11.20
C LEU A 111 10.66 24.17 11.89
N LEU A 112 10.30 25.28 11.23
CA LEU A 112 10.36 26.62 11.82
C LEU A 112 9.39 26.79 12.99
N LEU A 113 8.16 26.26 12.86
CA LEU A 113 7.18 26.27 13.94
C LEU A 113 7.64 25.42 15.13
N GLY A 114 8.14 24.21 14.87
CA GLY A 114 8.67 23.33 15.92
C GLY A 114 9.88 23.93 16.62
N PHE A 115 10.80 24.55 15.88
CA PHE A 115 11.96 25.25 16.44
C PHE A 115 11.54 26.46 17.28
N GLY A 116 10.55 27.23 16.84
CA GLY A 116 9.97 28.34 17.60
C GLY A 116 9.30 27.88 18.90
N LEU A 117 8.53 26.78 18.86
CA LEU A 117 7.87 26.20 20.03
C LEU A 117 8.88 25.65 21.04
N LEU A 118 9.95 25.02 20.54
CA LEU A 118 11.05 24.51 21.37
C LEU A 118 11.79 25.63 22.08
N LEU A 119 12.08 26.74 21.39
CA LEU A 119 12.68 27.92 22.02
C LEU A 119 11.74 28.57 23.04
N PHE A 120 10.43 28.55 22.80
CA PHE A 120 9.43 29.06 23.73
C PHE A 120 9.36 28.23 25.01
N TRP A 121 9.28 26.91 24.91
CA TRP A 121 9.36 26.02 26.08
C TRP A 121 10.70 26.12 26.81
N ASN A 122 11.80 26.31 26.09
CA ASN A 122 13.11 26.46 26.69
C ASN A 122 13.37 27.86 27.32
N ARG A 123 12.45 28.83 27.16
CA ARG A 123 12.62 30.22 27.64
C ARG A 123 11.97 30.52 29.00
N GLY A 124 11.26 29.57 29.61
CA GLY A 124 10.92 29.65 31.04
C GLY A 124 9.49 29.28 31.39
N GLY A 125 9.35 28.10 32.00
CA GLY A 125 8.26 27.80 32.93
C GLY A 125 8.81 27.91 34.35
N GLY A 126 8.60 29.07 34.98
CA GLY A 126 8.90 29.27 36.40
C GLY A 126 7.62 29.19 37.23
N GLY A 127 7.67 28.41 38.32
CA GLY A 127 6.84 28.63 39.51
C GLY A 127 5.87 27.50 39.86
N GLU A 128 6.27 26.69 40.83
CA GLU A 128 5.59 25.50 41.37
C GLU A 128 4.25 25.72 42.09
N ASP A 129 3.51 24.62 42.07
CA ASP A 129 2.38 24.19 42.88
C ASP A 129 2.45 24.50 44.39
N ARG A 130 1.31 24.97 44.91
CA ARG A 130 0.92 24.74 46.32
C ARG A 130 -0.56 24.41 46.41
N VAL A 131 -0.87 23.11 46.40
CA VAL A 131 -2.04 22.58 47.10
C VAL A 131 -1.54 21.57 48.12
N SER A 132 -1.36 22.05 49.35
CA SER A 132 -1.13 21.21 50.52
C SER A 132 -2.45 20.52 50.89
N ASN A 133 -2.54 19.21 50.72
CA ASN A 133 -3.58 18.41 51.37
C ASN A 133 -2.92 17.61 52.51
N PRO A 134 -3.44 17.62 53.75
CA PRO A 134 -2.85 16.85 54.85
C PRO A 134 -3.18 15.35 54.72
N PRO A 135 -2.39 14.46 55.35
CA PRO A 135 -2.68 13.05 55.34
C PRO A 135 -3.78 12.77 56.36
N VAL A 136 -4.85 12.10 55.93
CA VAL A 136 -5.77 11.45 56.84
C VAL A 136 -5.61 9.95 56.63
N SER A 137 -4.84 9.33 57.51
CA SER A 137 -4.80 7.88 57.69
C SER A 137 -5.89 7.52 58.69
N PHE A 138 -6.90 6.78 58.26
CA PHE A 138 -7.75 5.97 59.14
C PHE A 138 -8.21 4.72 58.37
N GLY A 139 -8.07 3.57 59.03
CA GLY A 139 -8.97 2.44 58.83
C GLY A 139 -8.38 1.29 58.05
N ALA A 140 -7.96 0.28 58.80
CA ALA A 140 -7.79 -1.09 58.33
C ALA A 140 -9.08 -1.61 57.69
N GLU A 141 -8.95 -2.33 56.58
CA GLU A 141 -9.59 -3.64 56.38
C GLU A 141 -8.97 -4.29 55.13
N GLN A 142 -8.13 -5.30 55.31
CA GLN A 142 -8.01 -6.34 54.30
C GLN A 142 -9.30 -7.15 54.34
N PRO A 143 -9.85 -7.50 53.17
CA PRO A 143 -10.00 -8.93 52.94
C PRO A 143 -9.61 -9.35 51.52
N THR A 144 -8.99 -10.53 51.47
CA THR A 144 -8.96 -11.46 50.34
C THR A 144 -9.55 -12.76 50.91
N PRO A 145 -10.23 -13.67 50.17
CA PRO A 145 -10.85 -13.63 48.84
C PRO A 145 -12.35 -14.03 48.88
N GLU A 146 -13.16 -13.61 47.90
CA GLU A 146 -14.49 -14.23 47.67
C GLU A 146 -14.65 -14.53 46.18
N ALA A 147 -14.45 -15.80 45.84
CA ALA A 147 -14.89 -16.38 44.59
C ALA A 147 -16.41 -16.52 44.64
N ASP A 148 -17.14 -15.53 44.15
CA ASP A 148 -18.39 -15.70 43.39
C ASP A 148 -18.86 -14.34 42.90
N ALA A 149 -18.46 -13.97 41.69
CA ALA A 149 -19.17 -12.96 40.93
C ALA A 149 -19.24 -13.46 39.50
N THR A 150 -20.20 -14.34 39.28
CA THR A 150 -20.93 -14.34 38.01
C THR A 150 -21.37 -12.90 37.78
N VAL A 151 -20.56 -12.13 37.06
CA VAL A 151 -20.98 -10.85 36.49
C VAL A 151 -22.10 -11.23 35.54
N ALA A 152 -23.34 -11.05 35.99
CA ALA A 152 -24.52 -11.23 35.17
C ALA A 152 -24.32 -10.39 33.90
N ALA A 153 -24.39 -11.05 32.74
CA ALA A 153 -24.46 -10.35 31.47
C ALA A 153 -25.59 -9.29 31.57
N PRO A 154 -25.39 -8.08 31.04
CA PRO A 154 -26.43 -7.05 31.07
C PRO A 154 -27.71 -7.60 30.43
N GLU A 155 -28.88 -7.28 31.02
CA GLU A 155 -30.17 -7.74 30.47
C GLU A 155 -30.31 -7.27 29.02
N THR A 156 -30.32 -8.22 28.08
CA THR A 156 -30.43 -7.96 26.65
C THR A 156 -31.91 -7.90 26.26
N ILE A 157 -32.35 -6.76 25.75
CA ILE A 157 -33.64 -6.62 25.07
C ILE A 157 -33.34 -6.69 23.55
N PRO A 158 -33.98 -7.59 22.77
CA PRO A 158 -33.75 -7.68 21.34
C PRO A 158 -34.00 -6.34 20.63
N GLY A 159 -33.07 -5.93 19.77
CA GLY A 159 -33.19 -4.67 19.02
C GLY A 159 -32.92 -3.39 19.83
N VAL A 160 -32.44 -3.47 21.07
CA VAL A 160 -32.03 -2.31 21.88
C VAL A 160 -30.55 -2.46 22.27
N VAL A 161 -29.78 -1.38 22.13
CA VAL A 161 -28.34 -1.39 22.47
C VAL A 161 -28.14 -1.52 23.98
N PRO A 162 -27.46 -2.59 24.46
CA PRO A 162 -27.19 -2.78 25.89
C PRO A 162 -26.11 -1.80 26.40
N ASP A 163 -26.01 -1.67 27.72
CA ASP A 163 -24.93 -0.91 28.36
C ASP A 163 -23.66 -1.76 28.45
N LEU A 164 -22.66 -1.37 27.67
CA LEU A 164 -21.40 -2.09 27.49
C LEU A 164 -20.21 -1.25 27.95
N GLU A 165 -20.40 -0.01 28.40
CA GLU A 165 -19.32 0.80 28.95
C GLU A 165 -18.77 0.15 30.23
N THR A 166 -17.45 0.21 30.42
CA THR A 166 -16.71 -0.42 31.52
C THR A 166 -16.72 -1.95 31.52
N GLN A 167 -17.39 -2.61 30.57
CA GLN A 167 -17.40 -4.06 30.44
C GLN A 167 -16.17 -4.59 29.72
N ASN A 168 -15.83 -5.85 29.99
CA ASN A 168 -14.82 -6.55 29.20
C ASN A 168 -15.35 -6.84 27.79
N ILE A 169 -14.49 -6.72 26.78
CA ILE A 169 -14.83 -6.95 25.37
C ILE A 169 -15.54 -8.29 25.12
N LEU A 170 -15.16 -9.38 25.82
CA LEU A 170 -15.82 -10.68 25.64
C LEU A 170 -17.26 -10.66 26.13
N VAL A 171 -17.55 -9.93 27.22
CA VAL A 171 -18.91 -9.79 27.75
C VAL A 171 -19.74 -8.91 26.83
N ALA A 172 -19.15 -7.83 26.31
CA ALA A 172 -19.79 -6.90 25.39
C ALA A 172 -20.21 -7.56 24.07
N ILE A 173 -19.31 -8.34 23.46
CA ILE A 173 -19.61 -9.10 22.24
C ILE A 173 -20.73 -10.13 22.48
N THR A 174 -20.69 -10.81 23.63
CA THR A 174 -21.70 -11.80 23.99
C THR A 174 -23.10 -11.17 24.13
N ALA A 175 -23.17 -9.98 24.75
CA ALA A 175 -24.43 -9.24 24.89
C ALA A 175 -24.97 -8.74 23.53
N LEU A 176 -24.10 -8.28 22.63
CA LEU A 176 -24.50 -7.85 21.28
C LEU A 176 -24.97 -9.01 20.41
N ALA A 177 -24.31 -10.18 20.52
CA ALA A 177 -24.76 -11.40 19.86
C ALA A 177 -26.13 -11.87 20.37
N GLY A 178 -26.39 -11.75 21.68
CA GLY A 178 -27.70 -12.04 22.27
C GLY A 178 -28.81 -11.07 21.87
N ALA A 179 -28.46 -9.81 21.56
CA ALA A 179 -29.39 -8.79 21.07
C ALA A 179 -29.58 -8.80 19.54
N GLU A 180 -28.91 -9.71 18.81
CA GLU A 180 -28.88 -9.81 17.34
C GLU A 180 -28.38 -8.53 16.63
N LEU A 181 -27.50 -7.77 17.29
CA LEU A 181 -26.99 -6.49 16.77
C LEU A 181 -25.63 -6.67 16.07
N PRO A 182 -25.46 -6.15 14.83
CA PRO A 182 -24.16 -6.14 14.19
C PRO A 182 -23.24 -5.14 14.89
N TYR A 183 -21.95 -5.47 15.01
CA TYR A 183 -21.00 -4.68 15.78
C TYR A 183 -19.63 -4.53 15.11
N LEU A 184 -18.92 -3.46 15.48
CA LEU A 184 -17.55 -3.14 15.05
C LEU A 184 -16.71 -2.83 16.29
N VAL A 185 -15.56 -3.50 16.44
CA VAL A 185 -14.61 -3.23 17.53
C VAL A 185 -13.46 -2.39 17.01
N ILE A 186 -13.14 -1.30 17.73
CA ILE A 186 -12.00 -0.43 17.46
C ILE A 186 -11.15 -0.39 18.73
N GLU A 187 -9.93 -0.91 18.65
CA GLU A 187 -8.95 -0.85 19.75
C GLU A 187 -8.18 0.48 19.70
N LEU A 188 -8.10 1.18 20.83
CA LEU A 188 -7.44 2.47 20.98
C LEU A 188 -6.62 2.49 22.27
N ASP A 189 -5.44 3.11 22.24
CA ASP A 189 -4.61 3.29 23.44
C ASP A 189 -5.32 4.25 24.42
N HIS A 190 -5.88 3.71 25.51
CA HIS A 190 -6.63 4.48 26.49
C HIS A 190 -6.11 4.25 27.92
N ASN A 191 -5.21 5.12 28.36
CA ASN A 191 -4.45 4.96 29.62
C ASN A 191 -5.28 5.13 30.92
N GLN A 192 -6.61 5.29 30.83
CA GLN A 192 -7.51 5.42 31.98
C GLN A 192 -8.41 4.19 32.21
N ALA A 193 -8.47 3.25 31.25
CA ALA A 193 -9.23 2.02 31.37
C ALA A 193 -8.32 0.79 31.23
N PRO A 194 -8.59 -0.31 31.94
CA PRO A 194 -7.83 -1.56 31.77
C PRO A 194 -7.85 -2.06 30.32
N ALA A 195 -6.77 -2.71 29.88
CA ALA A 195 -6.71 -3.30 28.54
C ALA A 195 -7.85 -4.31 28.33
N GLY A 196 -8.53 -4.23 27.19
CA GLY A 196 -9.69 -5.05 26.85
C GLY A 196 -11.03 -4.56 27.43
N THR A 197 -11.07 -3.37 28.04
CA THR A 197 -12.30 -2.74 28.55
C THR A 197 -12.89 -1.78 27.52
N VAL A 198 -14.20 -1.87 27.27
CA VAL A 198 -14.95 -0.90 26.47
C VAL A 198 -15.04 0.40 27.24
N PHE A 199 -14.48 1.49 26.72
CA PHE A 199 -14.56 2.80 27.37
C PHE A 199 -15.54 3.75 26.68
N GLN A 200 -16.00 3.40 25.47
CA GLN A 200 -17.01 4.16 24.76
C GLN A 200 -17.78 3.25 23.80
N GLN A 201 -19.09 3.49 23.66
CA GLN A 201 -19.94 2.83 22.68
C GLN A 201 -20.72 3.84 21.84
N SER A 202 -21.06 3.47 20.61
CA SER A 202 -21.93 4.25 19.74
C SER A 202 -22.83 3.33 18.92
N PRO A 203 -24.17 3.49 18.93
CA PRO A 203 -24.94 4.52 19.66
C PRO A 203 -25.01 4.27 21.18
N SER A 204 -25.52 5.25 21.94
CA SER A 204 -25.61 5.17 23.40
C SER A 204 -26.52 4.02 23.85
N SER A 205 -26.31 3.54 25.09
CA SER A 205 -27.17 2.52 25.68
C SER A 205 -28.65 2.94 25.66
N GLY A 206 -29.55 1.97 25.48
CA GLY A 206 -30.99 2.20 25.38
C GLY A 206 -31.48 2.70 24.01
N THR A 207 -30.59 2.87 23.02
CA THR A 207 -31.00 3.22 21.65
C THR A 207 -31.69 2.04 20.98
N VAL A 208 -32.87 2.26 20.38
CA VAL A 208 -33.55 1.27 19.53
C VAL A 208 -32.81 1.17 18.21
N ALA A 209 -32.32 -0.02 17.88
CA ALA A 209 -31.64 -0.30 16.63
C ALA A 209 -32.63 -0.42 15.47
N ASP A 210 -32.33 0.24 14.36
CA ASP A 210 -32.98 0.01 13.06
C ASP A 210 -32.22 -1.04 12.24
N ASP A 211 -32.77 -1.45 11.09
CA ASP A 211 -32.20 -2.49 10.21
C ASP A 211 -30.75 -2.20 9.74
N ASN A 212 -30.24 -0.97 9.97
CA ASN A 212 -28.93 -0.52 9.52
C ASN A 212 -28.05 0.00 10.69
N THR A 213 -28.45 -0.23 11.94
CA THR A 213 -27.68 0.15 13.13
C THR A 213 -26.52 -0.82 13.36
N VAL A 214 -25.29 -0.31 13.37
CA VAL A 214 -24.09 -1.05 13.75
C VAL A 214 -23.53 -0.47 15.05
N VAL A 215 -23.34 -1.30 16.07
CA VAL A 215 -22.79 -0.88 17.37
C VAL A 215 -21.26 -0.84 17.30
N THR A 216 -20.68 0.34 17.42
CA THR A 216 -19.23 0.54 17.48
C THR A 216 -18.77 0.52 18.94
N LEU A 217 -17.83 -0.37 19.27
CA LEU A 217 -17.19 -0.47 20.58
C LEU A 217 -15.75 0.05 20.51
N LEU A 218 -15.42 1.04 21.32
CA LEU A 218 -14.06 1.52 21.51
C LEU A 218 -13.48 0.84 22.74
N VAL A 219 -12.42 0.06 22.53
CA VAL A 219 -11.80 -0.80 23.55
C VAL A 219 -10.40 -0.31 23.85
N SER A 220 -10.04 -0.27 25.14
CA SER A 220 -8.70 0.10 25.57
C SER A 220 -7.69 -0.99 25.17
N ARG A 221 -6.58 -0.58 24.56
CA ARG A 221 -5.46 -1.45 24.21
C ARG A 221 -4.42 -1.54 25.31
#